data_AF-A0A844U836-F1
#
_entry.id   AF-A0A844U836-F1
#
_cell.length_a   1.000
_cell.length_b   1.000
_cell.length_c   1.000
_cell.angle_alpha   90.00
_cell.angle_beta   90.00
_cell.angle_gamma   90.00
#
_symmetry.space_group_name_H-M   'P 1'
#
loop_
_entity.id
_entity.type
_entity.pdbx_description
1 polymer ?
#
loop_
_entity_poly.entity_id
_entity_poly.type
_entity_poly.pdbx_seq_one_letter_code
_entity_poly.pdbx_strand_id
1 'polypeptide(L)'
;MGKFIDIIKRFFLASEKEKKQSLVLKSYTTQVIEYLETNNEITGEDLYLKIIQCFNLKELRELQFQISINSTLTKYSSIFKDYDFSLMVEKNSFNPIEKAKVSLSKTEYLAYLLGEKKKLLNTLKTINVSNYIDNIDVEILQTMAILHKQVVTPLNVRDAFSYFFIYEKQKAKNLFKNYTSQYVKQNKEYDEVVFIMHTVMDDLQARLGLEYIPMIDSLNYRSVDIFTQNNLIHSSFSEIRNLANFKEYFLEVSPMDMLDEKYFINVKNDCSDIQYVEYVLFEFFKLVCKDQFEFKNTNVFLLFWSNCTEKISCYDRFELGHAHMVLNRLVKEDRQILNYIIAVFLYFKNGDLLSKVPTNLPKILSMYFGENSLKEGTIKDLLTREIISNISFNKDNEYINDWAIGIQNQYDKMFVDSGMY
;
A
#
# COMPACT_ATOMS: atom_id res chain seq x y z
N MET A 1 -32.04 41.39 -23.68
CA MET A 1 -31.38 40.31 -22.90
C MET A 1 -32.13 38.98 -22.91
N GLY A 2 -33.40 38.88 -22.49
CA GLY A 2 -34.13 37.58 -22.46
C GLY A 2 -34.33 36.88 -23.82
N LYS A 3 -34.61 37.64 -24.89
CA LYS A 3 -34.82 37.07 -26.25
C LYS A 3 -33.57 36.40 -26.85
N PHE A 4 -32.38 36.87 -26.51
CA PHE A 4 -31.13 36.33 -27.03
C PHE A 4 -30.72 35.03 -26.29
N ILE A 5 -30.93 35.00 -24.97
CA ILE A 5 -30.77 33.81 -24.14
C ILE A 5 -31.73 32.70 -24.60
N ASP A 6 -32.97 33.04 -24.95
CA ASP A 6 -33.96 32.08 -25.46
C ASP A 6 -33.64 31.58 -26.87
N ILE A 7 -33.03 32.38 -27.74
CA ILE A 7 -32.62 31.94 -29.08
C ILE A 7 -31.46 30.94 -28.99
N ILE A 8 -30.46 31.23 -28.14
CA ILE A 8 -29.33 30.32 -27.91
C ILE A 8 -29.80 29.03 -27.24
N LYS A 9 -30.64 29.10 -26.19
CA LYS A 9 -31.20 27.91 -25.53
C LYS A 9 -32.12 27.08 -26.44
N ARG A 10 -32.92 27.70 -27.30
CA ARG A 10 -33.78 26.99 -28.27
C ARG A 10 -32.96 26.28 -29.35
N PHE A 11 -31.86 26.88 -29.79
CA PHE A 11 -30.93 26.24 -30.72
C PHE A 11 -30.29 24.97 -30.10
N PHE A 12 -29.94 25.01 -28.81
CA PHE A 12 -29.41 23.86 -28.07
C PHE A 12 -30.43 22.74 -27.79
N LEU A 13 -31.71 23.06 -27.63
CA LEU A 13 -32.77 22.06 -27.37
C LEU A 13 -33.39 21.47 -28.65
N ALA A 14 -33.27 22.16 -29.79
CA ALA A 14 -33.75 21.66 -31.08
C ALA A 14 -32.86 20.55 -31.65
N SER A 15 -31.54 20.61 -31.40
CA SER A 15 -30.59 19.60 -31.86
C SER A 15 -30.72 18.23 -31.17
N GLU A 16 -31.34 18.16 -29.99
CA GLU A 16 -31.61 16.89 -29.27
C GLU A 16 -32.86 16.15 -29.78
N LYS A 17 -33.80 16.84 -30.45
CA LYS A 17 -35.09 16.25 -30.86
C LYS A 17 -35.09 15.65 -32.27
N GLU A 18 -34.16 16.01 -33.14
CA GLU A 18 -34.12 15.50 -34.51
C GLU A 18 -33.18 14.30 -34.65
N LYS A 19 -33.65 13.14 -34.19
CA LYS A 19 -33.13 11.86 -34.68
C LYS A 19 -33.64 11.64 -36.11
N LYS A 20 -32.80 11.92 -37.11
CA LYS A 20 -32.49 11.04 -38.26
C LYS A 20 -31.81 11.81 -39.40
N GLN A 21 -30.50 11.91 -39.29
CA GLN A 21 -29.48 11.64 -40.31
C GLN A 21 -28.16 11.91 -39.58
N SER A 22 -27.06 11.30 -40.00
CA SER A 22 -25.76 11.37 -39.34
C SER A 22 -25.28 12.82 -39.19
N LEU A 23 -25.73 13.50 -38.14
CA LEU A 23 -25.25 14.79 -37.67
C LEU A 23 -23.88 14.52 -37.09
N VAL A 24 -22.86 14.73 -37.91
CA VAL A 24 -21.53 15.07 -37.37
C VAL A 24 -21.76 16.36 -36.58
N LEU A 25 -21.91 16.23 -35.26
CA LEU A 25 -21.97 17.36 -34.34
C LEU A 25 -20.70 18.18 -34.62
N LYS A 26 -20.85 19.33 -35.29
CA LYS A 26 -19.75 20.27 -35.50
C LYS A 26 -19.15 20.61 -34.13
N SER A 27 -17.83 20.70 -34.02
CA SER A 27 -17.19 21.09 -32.77
C SER A 27 -17.75 22.42 -32.26
N TYR A 28 -17.87 22.56 -30.94
CA TYR A 28 -18.43 23.76 -30.30
C TYR A 28 -17.72 25.06 -30.76
N THR A 29 -16.42 24.96 -31.04
CA THR A 29 -15.57 26.00 -31.63
C THR A 29 -16.04 26.42 -33.02
N THR A 30 -16.30 25.46 -33.91
CA THR A 30 -16.81 25.71 -35.26
C THR A 30 -18.16 26.42 -35.24
N GLN A 31 -19.04 26.04 -34.31
CA GLN A 31 -20.35 26.70 -34.15
C GLN A 31 -20.23 28.16 -33.69
N VAL A 32 -19.25 28.47 -32.83
CA VAL A 32 -18.97 29.85 -32.40
C VAL A 32 -18.38 30.68 -33.54
N ILE A 33 -17.52 30.12 -34.38
CA ILE A 33 -16.99 30.81 -35.56
C ILE A 33 -18.11 31.19 -36.53
N GLU A 34 -18.96 30.23 -36.91
CA GLU A 34 -20.09 30.47 -37.82
C GLU A 34 -21.06 31.55 -37.28
N TYR A 35 -21.23 31.57 -35.95
CA TYR A 35 -22.05 32.57 -35.29
C TYR A 35 -21.41 33.97 -35.30
N LEU A 36 -20.10 34.06 -35.11
CA LEU A 36 -19.35 35.33 -35.14
C LEU A 36 -19.21 35.90 -36.56
N GLU A 37 -19.19 35.05 -37.59
CA GLU A 37 -19.21 35.49 -38.99
C GLU A 37 -20.53 36.14 -39.38
N THR A 38 -21.64 35.69 -38.77
CA THR A 38 -22.99 36.13 -39.12
C THR A 38 -23.52 37.26 -38.23
N ASN A 39 -22.91 37.53 -37.07
CA ASN A 39 -23.37 38.53 -36.10
C ASN A 39 -22.27 39.54 -35.73
N ASN A 40 -22.27 40.68 -36.42
CA ASN A 40 -21.29 41.76 -36.23
C ASN A 40 -21.53 42.67 -35.01
N GLU A 41 -22.64 42.53 -34.29
CA GLU A 41 -23.05 43.43 -33.20
C GLU A 41 -22.44 43.08 -31.84
N ILE A 42 -21.69 41.98 -31.73
CA ILE A 42 -21.13 41.53 -30.46
C ILE A 42 -19.81 42.23 -30.19
N THR A 43 -19.74 42.90 -29.02
CA THR A 43 -18.52 43.53 -28.52
C THR A 43 -17.49 42.49 -28.09
N GLY A 44 -16.20 42.83 -28.17
CA GLY A 44 -15.12 41.92 -27.79
C GLY A 44 -15.15 41.50 -26.32
N GLU A 45 -15.63 42.38 -25.42
CA GLU A 45 -15.70 42.14 -23.98
C GLU A 45 -16.82 41.17 -23.58
N ASP A 46 -18.01 41.29 -24.17
CA ASP A 46 -19.13 40.37 -23.91
C ASP A 46 -18.84 38.95 -24.43
N LEU A 47 -18.08 38.87 -25.53
CA LEU A 47 -17.62 37.62 -26.12
C LEU A 47 -16.52 36.97 -25.26
N TYR A 48 -15.58 37.77 -24.75
CA TYR A 48 -14.51 37.33 -23.86
C TYR A 48 -15.04 36.60 -22.62
N LEU A 49 -15.98 37.22 -21.89
CA LEU A 49 -16.52 36.64 -20.65
C LEU A 49 -17.24 35.30 -20.88
N LYS A 50 -17.90 35.14 -22.03
CA LYS A 50 -18.63 33.91 -22.38
C LYS A 50 -17.72 32.80 -22.85
N ILE A 51 -16.71 33.12 -23.66
CA ILE A 51 -15.71 32.15 -24.14
C ILE A 51 -14.98 31.54 -22.94
N ILE A 52 -14.54 32.39 -22.00
CA ILE A 52 -13.78 31.99 -20.81
C ILE A 52 -14.59 31.13 -19.84
N GLN A 53 -15.91 31.34 -19.73
CA GLN A 53 -16.76 30.56 -18.83
C GLN A 53 -17.19 29.19 -19.39
N CYS A 54 -17.20 29.04 -20.71
CA CYS A 54 -17.80 27.87 -21.36
C CYS A 54 -16.81 26.95 -22.10
N PHE A 55 -15.58 27.40 -22.36
CA PHE A 55 -14.62 26.65 -23.17
C PHE A 55 -13.47 26.12 -22.30
N ASN A 56 -13.10 24.86 -22.52
CA ASN A 56 -11.87 24.31 -21.95
C ASN A 56 -10.62 24.74 -22.74
N LEU A 57 -9.43 24.51 -22.18
CA LEU A 57 -8.16 24.94 -22.78
C LEU A 57 -7.96 24.44 -24.23
N LYS A 58 -8.43 23.22 -24.55
CA LYS A 58 -8.30 22.64 -25.89
C LYS A 58 -9.21 23.36 -26.89
N GLU A 59 -10.45 23.60 -26.50
CA GLU A 59 -11.44 24.29 -27.33
C GLU A 59 -11.06 25.77 -27.54
N LEU A 60 -10.50 26.42 -26.52
CA LEU A 60 -9.97 27.77 -26.63
C LEU A 60 -8.85 27.90 -27.67
N ARG A 61 -7.95 26.92 -27.74
CA ARG A 61 -6.86 26.88 -28.75
C ARG A 61 -7.40 26.71 -30.16
N GLU A 62 -8.37 25.83 -30.33
CA GLU A 62 -9.02 25.60 -31.63
C GLU A 62 -9.80 26.85 -32.07
N LEU A 63 -10.49 27.53 -31.15
CA LEU A 63 -11.17 28.79 -31.41
C LEU A 63 -10.20 29.92 -31.78
N GLN A 64 -9.08 30.05 -31.07
CA GLN A 64 -8.04 31.03 -31.38
C GLN A 64 -7.45 30.81 -32.78
N PHE A 65 -7.15 29.55 -33.12
CA PHE A 65 -6.63 29.19 -34.44
C PHE A 65 -7.65 29.50 -35.55
N GLN A 66 -8.93 29.19 -35.34
CA GLN A 66 -9.97 29.47 -36.33
C GLN A 66 -10.24 30.98 -36.49
N ILE A 67 -10.13 31.77 -35.42
CA ILE A 67 -10.23 33.24 -35.49
C ILE A 67 -9.01 33.86 -36.21
N SER A 68 -7.81 33.31 -36.02
CA SER A 68 -6.58 33.88 -36.59
C SER A 68 -6.45 33.66 -38.10
N ILE A 69 -7.03 32.57 -38.63
CA ILE A 69 -7.04 32.29 -40.07
C ILE A 69 -8.18 32.98 -40.83
N ASN A 70 -9.16 33.56 -40.12
CA ASN A 70 -10.33 34.18 -40.73
C ASN A 70 -10.25 35.71 -40.67
N SER A 71 -10.03 36.35 -41.82
CA SER A 71 -9.77 37.79 -41.93
C SER A 71 -10.88 38.67 -41.35
N THR A 72 -12.14 38.24 -41.43
CA THR A 72 -13.31 38.98 -40.90
C THR A 72 -13.41 38.91 -39.37
N LEU A 73 -12.77 37.92 -38.74
CA LEU A 73 -12.80 37.68 -37.30
C LEU A 73 -11.56 38.19 -36.58
N THR A 74 -10.54 38.66 -37.30
CA THR A 74 -9.29 39.19 -36.74
C THR A 74 -9.49 40.31 -35.71
N LYS A 75 -10.59 41.06 -35.78
CA LYS A 75 -11.00 42.05 -34.75
C LYS A 75 -11.21 41.45 -33.35
N TYR A 76 -11.48 40.16 -33.25
CA TYR A 76 -11.62 39.42 -31.99
C TYR A 76 -10.31 38.79 -31.50
N SER A 77 -9.21 38.90 -32.26
CA SER A 77 -7.90 38.36 -31.86
C SER A 77 -7.38 38.94 -30.54
N SER A 78 -7.77 40.17 -30.21
CA SER A 78 -7.38 40.83 -28.97
C SER A 78 -7.92 40.16 -27.70
N ILE A 79 -9.00 39.38 -27.81
CA ILE A 79 -9.58 38.56 -26.72
C ILE A 79 -8.57 37.51 -26.22
N PHE A 80 -7.64 37.09 -27.10
CA PHE A 80 -6.66 36.04 -26.82
C PHE A 80 -5.24 36.58 -26.54
N LYS A 81 -5.09 37.89 -26.22
CA LYS A 81 -3.78 38.45 -25.85
C LYS A 81 -3.22 37.79 -24.58
N ASP A 82 -1.89 37.69 -24.54
CA ASP A 82 -1.11 36.93 -23.55
C ASP A 82 -1.36 37.26 -22.06
N TYR A 83 -1.93 38.43 -21.75
CA TYR A 83 -2.12 38.92 -20.38
C TYR A 83 -3.36 38.35 -19.67
N ASP A 84 -4.34 37.83 -20.40
CA ASP A 84 -5.62 37.33 -19.84
C ASP A 84 -5.74 35.80 -19.87
N PHE A 85 -5.00 35.11 -20.76
CA PHE A 85 -4.86 33.66 -20.72
C PHE A 85 -4.11 33.18 -19.48
N SER A 86 -3.14 33.98 -19.03
CA SER A 86 -2.44 33.75 -17.76
C SER A 86 -3.44 33.76 -16.60
N LEU A 87 -4.35 34.74 -16.48
CA LEU A 87 -5.37 34.82 -15.42
C LEU A 87 -6.36 33.63 -15.43
N MET A 88 -6.69 33.09 -16.61
CA MET A 88 -7.48 31.85 -16.74
C MET A 88 -6.72 30.60 -16.29
N VAL A 89 -5.43 30.51 -16.63
CA VAL A 89 -4.53 29.46 -16.11
C VAL A 89 -4.42 29.57 -14.58
N GLU A 90 -4.40 30.78 -14.02
CA GLU A 90 -4.45 31.03 -12.57
C GLU A 90 -5.72 30.44 -11.94
N LYS A 91 -6.90 30.81 -12.45
CA LYS A 91 -8.17 30.34 -11.88
C LYS A 91 -8.36 28.84 -11.99
N ASN A 92 -7.89 28.23 -13.08
CA ASN A 92 -8.08 26.80 -13.37
C ASN A 92 -6.96 25.90 -12.84
N SER A 93 -5.78 26.44 -12.52
CA SER A 93 -4.61 25.64 -12.06
C SER A 93 -4.25 25.91 -10.59
N PHE A 94 -4.44 27.15 -10.09
CA PHE A 94 -4.01 27.52 -8.72
C PHE A 94 -4.99 27.07 -7.64
N ASN A 95 -6.31 27.16 -7.89
CA ASN A 95 -7.33 26.65 -6.97
C ASN A 95 -7.18 25.14 -6.71
N PRO A 96 -6.91 24.29 -7.74
CA PRO A 96 -6.54 22.90 -7.52
C PRO A 96 -5.25 22.69 -6.72
N ILE A 97 -4.20 23.51 -6.92
CA ILE A 97 -2.94 23.41 -6.16
C ILE A 97 -3.17 23.67 -4.67
N GLU A 98 -3.86 24.74 -4.31
CA GLU A 98 -4.16 25.05 -2.90
C GLU A 98 -5.04 23.97 -2.24
N LYS A 99 -6.03 23.44 -2.97
CA LYS A 99 -6.84 22.31 -2.50
C LYS A 99 -5.99 21.04 -2.32
N ALA A 100 -5.09 20.76 -3.25
CA ALA A 100 -4.18 19.62 -3.18
C ALA A 100 -3.21 19.74 -1.99
N LYS A 101 -2.70 20.95 -1.73
CA LYS A 101 -1.79 21.24 -0.62
C LYS A 101 -2.39 20.92 0.76
N VAL A 102 -3.71 21.11 0.90
CA VAL A 102 -4.45 20.83 2.13
C VAL A 102 -4.88 19.36 2.23
N SER A 103 -5.21 18.73 1.11
CA SER A 103 -5.85 17.39 1.08
C SER A 103 -4.89 16.22 0.92
N LEU A 104 -3.67 16.44 0.45
CA LEU A 104 -2.70 15.38 0.13
C LEU A 104 -1.56 15.31 1.16
N SER A 105 -1.00 14.11 1.33
CA SER A 105 0.29 13.96 2.01
C SER A 105 1.39 14.72 1.25
N LYS A 106 2.53 15.00 1.89
CA LYS A 106 3.62 15.75 1.25
C LYS A 106 4.19 15.02 0.02
N THR A 107 4.27 13.69 0.07
CA THR A 107 4.69 12.86 -1.07
C THR A 107 3.69 12.93 -2.23
N GLU A 108 2.39 12.78 -1.95
CA GLU A 108 1.34 12.86 -2.96
C GLU A 108 1.22 14.27 -3.55
N TYR A 109 1.39 15.30 -2.72
CA TYR A 109 1.40 16.69 -3.16
C TYR A 109 2.58 16.97 -4.08
N LEU A 110 3.79 16.47 -3.76
CA LEU A 110 4.94 16.57 -4.64
C LEU A 110 4.69 15.88 -5.99
N ALA A 111 4.14 14.65 -5.97
CA ALA A 111 3.79 13.94 -7.19
C ALA A 111 2.77 14.73 -8.05
N TYR A 112 1.78 15.34 -7.41
CA TYR A 112 0.80 16.21 -8.06
C TYR A 112 1.45 17.44 -8.69
N LEU A 113 2.31 18.17 -7.96
CA LEU A 113 3.01 19.35 -8.48
C LEU A 113 3.84 19.03 -9.73
N LEU A 114 4.51 17.87 -9.73
CA LEU A 114 5.31 17.43 -10.87
C LEU A 114 4.46 17.05 -12.08
N GLY A 115 3.31 16.39 -11.84
CA GLY A 115 2.33 16.11 -12.88
C GLY A 115 1.80 17.39 -13.53
N GLU A 116 1.46 18.40 -12.72
CA GLU A 116 1.02 19.71 -13.21
C GLU A 116 2.13 20.46 -13.94
N LYS A 117 3.36 20.47 -13.40
CA LYS A 117 4.53 21.04 -14.09
C LYS A 117 4.72 20.45 -15.48
N LYS A 118 4.63 19.12 -15.60
CA LYS A 118 4.74 18.41 -16.89
C LYS A 118 3.65 18.87 -17.88
N LYS A 119 2.40 19.00 -17.42
CA LYS A 119 1.28 19.49 -18.25
C LYS A 119 1.51 20.92 -18.73
N LEU A 120 2.02 21.80 -17.86
CA LEU A 120 2.33 23.19 -18.19
C LEU A 120 3.49 23.31 -19.17
N LEU A 121 4.57 22.54 -18.98
CA LEU A 121 5.71 22.51 -19.91
C LEU A 121 5.29 22.07 -21.33
N ASN A 122 4.39 21.09 -21.42
CA ASN A 122 3.80 20.69 -22.71
C ASN A 122 2.95 21.80 -23.35
N THR A 123 2.42 22.70 -22.53
CA THR A 123 1.60 23.86 -22.94
C THR A 123 2.41 25.11 -23.25
N LEU A 124 3.64 25.23 -22.72
CA LEU A 124 4.52 26.38 -22.88
C LEU A 124 4.83 26.70 -24.36
N LYS A 125 4.84 25.68 -25.22
CA LYS A 125 5.02 25.83 -26.67
C LYS A 125 3.89 26.62 -27.35
N THR A 126 2.77 26.81 -26.66
CA THR A 126 1.55 27.41 -27.21
C THR A 126 1.13 28.66 -26.44
N ILE A 127 1.33 28.69 -25.12
CA ILE A 127 0.91 29.80 -24.24
C ILE A 127 2.06 30.10 -23.28
N ASN A 128 2.38 31.38 -23.07
CA ASN A 128 3.36 31.76 -22.06
C ASN A 128 2.81 31.50 -20.65
N VAL A 129 3.28 30.41 -20.04
CA VAL A 129 2.92 29.99 -18.67
C VAL A 129 4.13 30.05 -17.71
N SER A 130 5.16 30.82 -18.04
CA SER A 130 6.44 30.83 -17.32
C SER A 130 6.29 31.16 -15.83
N ASN A 131 5.49 32.19 -15.50
CA ASN A 131 5.25 32.57 -14.10
C ASN A 131 4.58 31.46 -13.28
N TYR A 132 3.77 30.59 -13.91
CA TYR A 132 3.13 29.46 -13.23
C TYR A 132 4.11 28.34 -12.96
N ILE A 133 4.99 28.07 -13.92
CA ILE A 133 6.08 27.11 -13.75
C ILE A 133 6.98 27.57 -12.61
N ASP A 134 7.32 28.86 -12.54
CA ASP A 134 8.11 29.42 -11.44
C ASP A 134 7.44 29.24 -10.07
N ASN A 135 6.12 29.46 -9.97
CA ASN A 135 5.37 29.23 -8.72
C ASN A 135 5.36 27.75 -8.32
N ILE A 136 5.14 26.83 -9.26
CA ILE A 136 5.22 25.39 -9.00
C ILE A 136 6.63 24.99 -8.58
N ASP A 137 7.65 25.55 -9.22
CA ASP A 137 9.05 25.30 -8.90
C ASP A 137 9.39 25.70 -7.45
N VAL A 138 8.84 26.83 -6.98
CA VAL A 138 8.96 27.26 -5.58
C VAL A 138 8.26 26.27 -4.64
N GLU A 139 7.03 25.85 -4.95
CA GLU A 139 6.29 24.88 -4.13
C GLU A 139 6.95 23.50 -4.09
N ILE A 140 7.53 23.04 -5.21
CA ILE A 140 8.33 21.80 -5.29
C ILE A 140 9.53 21.91 -4.35
N LEU A 141 10.30 23.01 -4.44
CA LEU A 141 11.50 23.21 -3.63
C LEU A 141 11.16 23.23 -2.13
N GLN A 142 10.09 23.93 -1.75
CA GLN A 142 9.63 23.98 -0.36
C GLN A 142 9.16 22.61 0.15
N THR A 143 8.38 21.89 -0.66
CA THR A 143 7.87 20.56 -0.31
C THR A 143 9.01 19.56 -0.15
N MET A 144 10.00 19.60 -1.04
CA MET A 144 11.22 18.80 -0.97
C MET A 144 12.00 19.08 0.32
N ALA A 145 12.19 20.36 0.68
CA ALA A 145 12.89 20.73 1.90
C ALA A 145 12.19 20.22 3.17
N ILE A 146 10.86 20.16 3.17
CA ILE A 146 10.07 19.56 4.27
C ILE A 146 10.27 18.05 4.31
N LEU A 147 10.10 17.37 3.17
CA LEU A 147 10.27 15.92 3.09
C LEU A 147 11.68 15.52 3.56
N HIS A 148 12.74 16.16 3.07
CA HIS A 148 14.13 15.90 3.50
C HIS A 148 14.33 15.93 5.02
N LYS A 149 13.57 16.76 5.76
CA LYS A 149 13.62 16.81 7.23
C LYS A 149 12.83 15.67 7.89
N GLN A 150 11.79 15.16 7.24
CA GLN A 150 10.86 14.15 7.77
C GLN A 150 11.26 12.70 7.41
N VAL A 151 12.00 12.51 6.32
CA VAL A 151 12.32 11.19 5.70
C VAL A 151 13.23 10.28 6.53
N VAL A 152 13.83 10.78 7.64
CA VAL A 152 14.72 9.97 8.49
C VAL A 152 14.00 8.71 9.00
N THR A 153 12.69 8.79 9.28
CA THR A 153 11.84 7.63 9.58
C THR A 153 10.40 7.90 9.11
N PRO A 154 9.94 7.31 7.99
CA PRO A 154 8.60 7.55 7.46
C PRO A 154 7.54 7.08 8.45
N LEU A 155 6.51 7.90 8.68
CA LEU A 155 5.44 7.60 9.63
C LEU A 155 4.41 6.61 9.07
N ASN A 156 4.27 6.54 7.74
CA ASN A 156 3.29 5.69 7.05
C ASN A 156 3.76 5.33 5.63
N VAL A 157 3.01 4.44 4.97
CA VAL A 157 3.35 3.91 3.65
C VAL A 157 3.43 5.01 2.60
N ARG A 158 2.53 6.02 2.63
CA ARG A 158 2.54 7.15 1.68
C ARG A 158 3.83 7.94 1.75
N ASP A 159 4.31 8.20 2.97
CA ASP A 159 5.53 8.95 3.18
C ASP A 159 6.77 8.16 2.78
N ALA A 160 6.76 6.82 2.88
CA ALA A 160 7.88 5.98 2.45
C ALA A 160 8.20 6.12 0.95
N PHE A 161 7.22 6.44 0.10
CA PHE A 161 7.46 6.69 -1.32
C PHE A 161 8.29 7.96 -1.60
N SER A 162 8.40 8.88 -0.63
CA SER A 162 9.28 10.05 -0.75
C SER A 162 10.76 9.68 -0.93
N TYR A 163 11.18 8.48 -0.51
CA TYR A 163 12.55 7.98 -0.75
C TYR A 163 12.92 8.02 -2.23
N PHE A 164 11.97 7.72 -3.12
CA PHE A 164 12.19 7.70 -4.57
C PHE A 164 12.25 9.09 -5.21
N PHE A 165 11.69 10.10 -4.54
CA PHE A 165 11.82 11.50 -4.95
C PHE A 165 13.13 12.13 -4.46
N ILE A 166 13.68 11.65 -3.35
CA ILE A 166 14.80 12.30 -2.65
C ILE A 166 16.15 11.64 -2.92
N TYR A 167 16.16 10.32 -3.04
CA TYR A 167 17.39 9.56 -3.19
C TYR A 167 17.47 8.94 -4.57
N GLU A 168 18.70 8.80 -5.06
CA GLU A 168 18.96 8.00 -6.24
C GLU A 168 18.45 6.56 -6.06
N LYS A 169 18.04 5.97 -7.17
CA LYS A 169 17.45 4.64 -7.29
C LYS A 169 17.94 3.61 -6.28
N GLN A 170 19.24 3.30 -6.26
CA GLN A 170 19.74 2.20 -5.41
C GLN A 170 19.55 2.48 -3.91
N LYS A 171 19.83 3.71 -3.47
CA LYS A 171 19.64 4.11 -2.09
C LYS A 171 18.16 4.14 -1.72
N ALA A 172 17.31 4.68 -2.60
CA ALA A 172 15.86 4.70 -2.40
C ALA A 172 15.28 3.28 -2.25
N LYS A 173 15.66 2.36 -3.15
CA LYS A 173 15.23 0.95 -3.10
C LYS A 173 15.61 0.29 -1.78
N ASN A 174 16.83 0.48 -1.30
CA ASN A 174 17.28 -0.13 -0.04
C ASN A 174 16.53 0.42 1.17
N LEU A 175 16.34 1.75 1.25
CA LEU A 175 15.57 2.37 2.32
C LEU A 175 14.10 1.92 2.31
N PHE A 176 13.49 1.85 1.12
CA PHE A 176 12.12 1.40 0.97
C PHE A 176 11.96 -0.09 1.32
N LYS A 177 12.91 -0.95 0.96
CA LYS A 177 12.93 -2.37 1.38
C LYS A 177 12.99 -2.49 2.91
N ASN A 178 13.87 -1.73 3.56
CA ASN A 178 14.01 -1.76 5.01
C ASN A 178 12.73 -1.27 5.71
N TYR A 179 12.15 -0.17 5.21
CA TYR A 179 10.87 0.32 5.68
C TYR A 179 9.77 -0.74 5.54
N THR A 180 9.64 -1.36 4.37
CA THR A 180 8.64 -2.40 4.10
C THR A 180 8.80 -3.57 5.07
N SER A 181 10.02 -4.06 5.27
CA SER A 181 10.31 -5.13 6.24
C SER A 181 9.87 -4.74 7.65
N GLN A 182 10.23 -3.56 8.13
CA GLN A 182 9.83 -3.08 9.46
C GLN A 182 8.32 -2.90 9.57
N TYR A 183 7.69 -2.37 8.52
CA TYR A 183 6.27 -2.12 8.49
C TYR A 183 5.46 -3.43 8.50
N VAL A 184 5.89 -4.45 7.75
CA VAL A 184 5.32 -5.81 7.80
C VAL A 184 5.48 -6.41 9.19
N LYS A 185 6.63 -6.25 9.85
CA LYS A 185 6.85 -6.75 11.23
C LYS A 185 5.97 -6.05 12.28
N GLN A 186 5.61 -4.79 12.05
CA GLN A 186 4.84 -3.98 13.00
C GLN A 186 3.33 -4.04 12.76
N ASN A 187 2.88 -4.24 11.52
CA ASN A 187 1.47 -4.26 11.13
C ASN A 187 0.97 -5.69 10.92
N LYS A 188 -0.36 -5.84 10.78
CA LYS A 188 -1.00 -7.12 11.09
C LYS A 188 -1.03 -8.15 9.96
N GLU A 189 -0.95 -7.82 8.67
CA GLU A 189 -0.95 -8.85 7.61
C GLU A 189 -0.10 -8.45 6.40
N TYR A 190 0.72 -9.36 5.88
CA TYR A 190 1.57 -9.09 4.72
C TYR A 190 0.74 -8.69 3.50
N ASP A 191 -0.33 -9.42 3.22
CA ASP A 191 -1.19 -9.16 2.07
C ASP A 191 -1.88 -7.80 2.17
N GLU A 192 -2.30 -7.40 3.38
CA GLU A 192 -2.85 -6.06 3.64
C GLU A 192 -1.79 -4.96 3.41
N VAL A 193 -0.57 -5.16 3.90
CA VAL A 193 0.54 -4.22 3.68
C VAL A 193 0.84 -4.07 2.19
N VAL A 194 0.93 -5.19 1.46
CA VAL A 194 1.18 -5.20 0.01
C VAL A 194 0.03 -4.51 -0.73
N PHE A 195 -1.22 -4.78 -0.35
CA PHE A 195 -2.39 -4.11 -0.93
C PHE A 195 -2.37 -2.59 -0.72
N ILE A 196 -2.05 -2.12 0.49
CA ILE A 196 -1.91 -0.69 0.79
C ILE A 196 -0.79 -0.07 -0.06
N MET A 197 0.36 -0.75 -0.17
CA MET A 197 1.48 -0.27 -0.99
C MET A 197 1.11 -0.14 -2.46
N HIS A 198 0.39 -1.12 -3.03
CA HIS A 198 -0.07 -1.06 -4.41
C HIS A 198 -1.07 0.08 -4.63
N THR A 199 -2.02 0.25 -3.71
CA THR A 199 -3.02 1.33 -3.79
C THR A 199 -2.36 2.71 -3.80
N VAL A 200 -1.46 2.97 -2.83
CA VAL A 200 -0.73 4.24 -2.74
C VAL A 200 0.11 4.50 -3.99
N MET A 201 0.74 3.46 -4.51
CA MET A 201 1.57 3.56 -5.70
C MET A 201 0.75 3.84 -6.97
N ASP A 202 -0.42 3.22 -7.14
CA ASP A 202 -1.33 3.49 -8.26
C ASP A 202 -1.83 4.95 -8.20
N ASP A 203 -2.17 5.45 -7.01
CA ASP A 203 -2.55 6.85 -6.80
C ASP A 203 -1.40 7.81 -7.17
N LEU A 204 -0.17 7.50 -6.76
CA LEU A 204 1.02 8.27 -7.11
C LEU A 204 1.26 8.28 -8.62
N GLN A 205 1.15 7.12 -9.28
CA GLN A 205 1.32 6.98 -10.72
C GLN A 205 0.30 7.84 -11.48
N ALA A 206 -0.96 7.81 -11.06
CA ALA A 206 -2.02 8.61 -11.66
C ALA A 206 -1.78 10.13 -11.51
N ARG A 207 -1.31 10.57 -10.34
CA ARG A 207 -1.00 11.99 -10.06
C ARG A 207 0.19 12.50 -10.86
N LEU A 208 1.25 11.70 -10.89
CA LEU A 208 2.51 12.04 -11.54
C LEU A 208 2.39 12.03 -13.07
N GLY A 209 1.56 11.13 -13.61
CA GLY A 209 1.39 10.97 -15.06
C GLY A 209 2.67 10.49 -15.77
N LEU A 210 3.47 9.67 -15.09
CA LEU A 210 4.73 9.06 -15.55
C LEU A 210 4.76 7.58 -15.16
N GLU A 211 5.57 6.79 -15.86
CA GLU A 211 5.80 5.37 -15.54
C GLU A 211 6.92 5.16 -14.50
N TYR A 212 7.53 6.25 -14.03
CA TYR A 212 8.62 6.24 -13.06
C TYR A 212 8.53 7.45 -12.13
N ILE A 213 9.20 7.36 -10.98
CA ILE A 213 9.33 8.45 -10.02
C ILE A 213 10.66 9.19 -10.27
N PRO A 214 10.66 10.49 -10.62
CA PRO A 214 11.89 11.27 -10.79
C PRO A 214 12.51 11.57 -9.43
N MET A 215 13.84 11.51 -9.38
CA MET A 215 14.62 12.03 -8.26
C MET A 215 14.84 13.51 -8.46
N ILE A 216 14.54 14.29 -7.42
CA ILE A 216 14.57 15.74 -7.44
C ILE A 216 15.50 16.24 -6.37
N ASP A 217 16.26 17.28 -6.69
CA ASP A 217 17.11 17.99 -5.76
C ASP A 217 17.07 19.51 -6.03
N SER A 218 17.84 20.25 -5.24
CA SER A 218 17.95 21.71 -5.36
C SER A 218 18.60 22.17 -6.68
N LEU A 219 19.21 21.28 -7.45
CA LEU A 219 19.91 21.59 -8.70
C LEU A 219 19.03 21.29 -9.92
N ASN A 220 18.19 20.25 -9.87
CA ASN A 220 17.47 19.74 -11.02
C ASN A 220 15.97 20.05 -11.01
N TYR A 221 15.39 20.55 -9.91
CA TYR A 221 13.93 20.75 -9.79
C TYR A 221 13.31 21.61 -10.89
N ARG A 222 14.09 22.53 -11.48
CA ARG A 222 13.67 23.37 -12.62
C ARG A 222 13.78 22.68 -13.97
N SER A 223 14.68 21.71 -14.10
CA SER A 223 15.03 21.08 -15.39
C SER A 223 13.84 20.32 -15.97
N VAL A 224 13.70 20.38 -17.30
CA VAL A 224 12.73 19.57 -18.06
C VAL A 224 13.20 18.11 -18.15
N ASP A 225 14.50 17.87 -18.00
CA ASP A 225 15.11 16.55 -18.17
C ASP A 225 14.64 15.55 -17.10
N ILE A 226 14.12 16.02 -15.95
CA ILE A 226 13.52 15.15 -14.91
C ILE A 226 12.31 14.36 -15.45
N PHE A 227 11.70 14.82 -16.55
CA PHE A 227 10.59 14.15 -17.25
C PHE A 227 11.07 13.20 -18.37
N THR A 228 12.37 12.99 -18.49
CA THR A 228 12.96 11.92 -19.31
C THR A 228 13.41 10.75 -18.43
N GLN A 229 13.16 9.53 -18.89
CA GLN A 229 13.49 8.34 -18.10
C GLN A 229 14.99 8.06 -18.13
N ASN A 230 15.65 8.23 -16.98
CA ASN A 230 17.01 7.74 -16.73
C ASN A 230 16.97 6.55 -15.76
N ASN A 231 17.17 5.33 -16.28
CA ASN A 231 17.09 4.08 -15.51
C ASN A 231 18.17 3.92 -14.43
N LEU A 232 19.24 4.71 -14.46
CA LEU A 232 20.27 4.70 -13.42
C LEU A 232 19.85 5.52 -12.19
N ILE A 233 19.11 6.61 -12.42
CA ILE A 233 18.76 7.60 -11.39
C ILE A 233 17.34 7.37 -10.86
N HIS A 234 16.39 7.02 -11.75
CA HIS A 234 14.96 6.95 -11.45
C HIS A 234 14.47 5.51 -11.27
N SER A 235 13.45 5.34 -10.42
CA SER A 235 12.80 4.05 -10.20
C SER A 235 11.47 3.99 -10.96
N SER A 236 11.30 2.99 -11.82
CA SER A 236 10.01 2.74 -12.47
C SER A 236 8.98 2.19 -11.48
N PHE A 237 7.70 2.46 -11.71
CA PHE A 237 6.63 1.88 -10.89
C PHE A 237 6.63 0.35 -10.95
N SER A 238 6.96 -0.24 -12.10
CA SER A 238 7.15 -1.71 -12.22
C SER A 238 8.26 -2.24 -11.31
N GLU A 239 9.37 -1.52 -11.19
CA GLU A 239 10.44 -1.93 -10.28
C GLU A 239 10.02 -1.79 -8.83
N ILE A 240 9.28 -0.74 -8.48
CA ILE A 240 8.79 -0.53 -7.11
C ILE A 240 7.76 -1.60 -6.73
N ARG A 241 6.87 -2.00 -7.66
CA ARG A 241 5.96 -3.16 -7.48
C ARG A 241 6.72 -4.42 -7.13
N ASN A 242 7.81 -4.70 -7.85
CA ASN A 242 8.63 -5.88 -7.59
C ASN A 242 9.30 -5.84 -6.20
N LEU A 243 9.56 -4.65 -5.65
CA LEU A 243 10.04 -4.50 -4.28
C LEU A 243 8.92 -4.78 -3.28
N ALA A 244 7.73 -4.19 -3.45
CA ALA A 244 6.60 -4.46 -2.54
C ALA A 244 6.24 -5.96 -2.48
N ASN A 245 6.32 -6.64 -3.62
CA ASN A 245 6.08 -8.08 -3.75
C ASN A 245 7.28 -8.97 -3.34
N PHE A 246 8.37 -8.38 -2.86
CA PHE A 246 9.62 -9.09 -2.65
C PHE A 246 9.56 -9.95 -1.40
N LYS A 247 9.28 -11.24 -1.57
CA LYS A 247 9.18 -12.25 -0.50
C LYS A 247 10.41 -12.36 0.41
N GLU A 248 11.55 -11.76 0.04
CA GLU A 248 12.78 -11.77 0.83
C GLU A 248 12.66 -11.08 2.20
N TYR A 249 11.59 -10.35 2.47
CA TYR A 249 11.33 -9.79 3.80
C TYR A 249 11.21 -10.84 4.91
N PHE A 250 10.89 -12.07 4.54
CA PHE A 250 10.82 -13.24 5.42
C PHE A 250 12.07 -14.14 5.32
N LEU A 251 13.06 -13.78 4.50
CA LEU A 251 14.34 -14.52 4.38
C LEU A 251 15.31 -14.24 5.53
N GLU A 252 14.85 -13.70 6.66
CA GLU A 252 15.64 -13.84 7.87
C GLU A 252 15.88 -15.32 8.11
N VAL A 253 17.11 -15.66 8.51
CA VAL A 253 17.51 -17.01 8.92
C VAL A 253 16.40 -17.54 9.82
N SER A 254 15.82 -18.69 9.48
CA SER A 254 14.78 -19.28 10.34
C SER A 254 15.37 -19.31 11.74
N PRO A 255 14.64 -18.90 12.79
CA PRO A 255 15.15 -18.97 14.15
C PRO A 255 15.65 -20.38 14.51
N MET A 256 15.18 -21.40 13.81
CA MET A 256 15.57 -22.80 13.93
C MET A 256 16.76 -23.23 13.05
N ASP A 257 17.16 -22.45 12.04
CA ASP A 257 18.24 -22.82 11.10
C ASP A 257 19.59 -23.02 11.80
N MET A 258 19.79 -22.41 12.97
CA MET A 258 21.01 -22.55 13.79
C MET A 258 20.90 -23.65 14.87
N LEU A 259 19.75 -24.32 14.99
CA LEU A 259 19.53 -25.36 15.99
C LEU A 259 20.00 -26.72 15.45
N ASP A 260 20.92 -27.39 16.16
CA ASP A 260 21.29 -28.78 15.82
C ASP A 260 20.06 -29.69 15.88
N GLU A 261 19.98 -30.67 14.97
CA GLU A 261 18.88 -31.63 14.89
C GLU A 261 18.55 -32.35 16.19
N LYS A 262 19.58 -32.61 17.00
CA LYS A 262 19.45 -33.26 18.32
C LYS A 262 18.56 -32.48 19.31
N TYR A 263 18.28 -31.21 19.02
CA TYR A 263 17.42 -30.36 19.84
C TYR A 263 16.00 -30.25 19.30
N PHE A 264 15.68 -30.73 18.10
CA PHE A 264 14.30 -30.76 17.60
C PHE A 264 13.41 -31.68 18.44
N ILE A 265 12.10 -31.44 18.37
CA ILE A 265 11.10 -32.31 19.01
C ILE A 265 11.11 -33.66 18.29
N ASN A 266 11.36 -34.74 19.03
CA ASN A 266 11.34 -36.08 18.45
C ASN A 266 9.93 -36.66 18.61
N VAL A 267 9.12 -36.47 17.58
CA VAL A 267 7.72 -36.90 17.53
C VAL A 267 7.51 -38.35 17.98
N LYS A 268 8.40 -39.28 17.62
CA LYS A 268 8.26 -40.71 17.97
C LYS A 268 8.46 -41.01 19.46
N ASN A 269 9.29 -40.20 20.12
CA ASN A 269 9.67 -40.41 21.51
C ASN A 269 8.93 -39.45 22.46
N ASP A 270 8.49 -38.31 21.94
CA ASP A 270 7.86 -37.23 22.70
C ASP A 270 6.31 -37.24 22.57
N CYS A 271 5.73 -38.10 21.72
CA CYS A 271 4.28 -38.20 21.52
C CYS A 271 3.83 -39.68 21.49
N SER A 272 2.90 -40.05 22.37
CA SER A 272 2.32 -41.40 22.44
C SER A 272 1.30 -41.68 21.32
N ASP A 273 0.51 -40.67 20.96
CA ASP A 273 -0.41 -40.69 19.81
C ASP A 273 -0.27 -39.38 19.03
N ILE A 274 0.45 -39.44 17.91
CA ILE A 274 0.73 -38.27 17.08
C ILE A 274 -0.52 -37.69 16.42
N GLN A 275 -1.47 -38.54 16.02
CA GLN A 275 -2.67 -38.07 15.32
C GLN A 275 -3.56 -37.28 16.28
N TYR A 276 -3.69 -37.77 17.51
CA TYR A 276 -4.39 -37.06 18.55
C TYR A 276 -3.69 -35.73 18.92
N VAL A 277 -2.36 -35.74 19.05
CA VAL A 277 -1.55 -34.52 19.31
C VAL A 277 -1.78 -33.48 18.22
N GLU A 278 -1.70 -33.89 16.95
CA GLU A 278 -1.92 -33.01 15.80
C GLU A 278 -3.34 -32.44 15.80
N TYR A 279 -4.35 -33.25 16.11
CA TYR A 279 -5.75 -32.81 16.18
C TYR A 279 -5.99 -31.75 17.27
N VAL A 280 -5.47 -31.99 18.48
CA VAL A 280 -5.60 -31.04 19.59
C VAL A 280 -4.85 -29.74 19.30
N LEU A 281 -3.62 -29.84 18.81
CA LEU A 281 -2.85 -28.65 18.43
C LEU A 281 -3.53 -27.88 17.29
N PHE A 282 -4.07 -28.57 16.29
CA PHE A 282 -4.83 -27.96 15.21
C PHE A 282 -6.00 -27.11 15.76
N GLU A 283 -6.85 -27.68 16.62
CA GLU A 283 -7.98 -26.95 17.21
C GLU A 283 -7.53 -25.80 18.12
N PHE A 284 -6.43 -25.98 18.86
CA PHE A 284 -5.84 -24.91 19.69
C PHE A 284 -5.37 -23.72 18.83
N PHE A 285 -4.55 -23.98 17.81
CA PHE A 285 -4.04 -22.92 16.95
C PHE A 285 -5.18 -22.26 16.14
N LYS A 286 -6.21 -23.01 15.75
CA LYS A 286 -7.40 -22.45 15.10
C LYS A 286 -8.15 -21.49 16.02
N LEU A 287 -8.30 -21.83 17.30
CA LEU A 287 -8.91 -20.95 18.31
C LEU A 287 -8.09 -19.67 18.53
N VAL A 288 -6.77 -19.80 18.59
CA VAL A 288 -5.85 -18.69 18.90
C VAL A 288 -5.62 -17.78 17.69
N CYS A 289 -5.37 -18.35 16.52
CA CYS A 289 -5.07 -17.60 15.29
C CYS A 289 -6.33 -17.06 14.60
N LYS A 290 -7.51 -17.64 14.84
CA LYS A 290 -8.80 -17.22 14.27
C LYS A 290 -8.71 -17.05 12.75
N ASP A 291 -8.99 -15.86 12.23
CA ASP A 291 -8.99 -15.54 10.80
C ASP A 291 -7.61 -15.69 10.14
N GLN A 292 -6.54 -15.74 10.93
CA GLN A 292 -5.15 -15.90 10.46
C GLN A 292 -4.64 -17.33 10.59
N PHE A 293 -5.53 -18.28 10.88
CA PHE A 293 -5.15 -19.68 11.01
C PHE A 293 -4.64 -20.28 9.70
N GLU A 294 -5.12 -19.81 8.55
CA GLU A 294 -4.71 -20.30 7.24
C GLU A 294 -3.91 -19.25 6.46
N PHE A 295 -2.86 -19.70 5.80
CA PHE A 295 -2.07 -18.94 4.86
C PHE A 295 -1.85 -19.76 3.59
N LYS A 296 -2.36 -19.29 2.45
CA LYS A 296 -2.29 -20.02 1.16
C LYS A 296 -2.75 -21.48 1.23
N ASN A 297 -3.83 -21.74 1.96
CA ASN A 297 -4.39 -23.08 2.22
C ASN A 297 -3.52 -23.98 3.13
N THR A 298 -2.46 -23.44 3.73
CA THR A 298 -1.67 -24.13 4.75
C THR A 298 -2.00 -23.52 6.11
N ASN A 299 -2.30 -24.33 7.11
CA ASN A 299 -2.57 -23.79 8.44
C ASN A 299 -1.26 -23.46 9.20
N VAL A 300 -1.32 -22.41 10.03
CA VAL A 300 -0.19 -21.89 10.83
C VAL A 300 0.38 -22.96 11.76
N PHE A 301 -0.45 -23.88 12.25
CA PHE A 301 0.00 -25.01 13.06
C PHE A 301 1.00 -25.90 12.31
N LEU A 302 0.70 -26.33 11.09
CA LEU A 302 1.59 -27.19 10.30
C LEU A 302 2.95 -26.54 10.04
N LEU A 303 2.96 -25.23 9.79
CA LEU A 303 4.17 -24.44 9.57
C LEU A 303 5.03 -24.34 10.83
N PHE A 304 4.40 -24.08 11.99
CA PHE A 304 5.06 -24.09 13.28
C PHE A 304 5.59 -25.49 13.64
N TRP A 305 4.78 -26.53 13.44
CA TRP A 305 5.12 -27.91 13.74
C TRP A 305 6.32 -28.38 12.92
N SER A 306 6.31 -28.15 11.61
CA SER A 306 7.43 -28.47 10.71
C SER A 306 8.72 -27.75 11.14
N ASN A 307 8.65 -26.45 11.47
CA ASN A 307 9.81 -25.69 11.98
C ASN A 307 10.45 -26.31 13.23
N CYS A 308 9.66 -26.90 14.13
CA CYS A 308 10.14 -27.43 15.40
C CYS A 308 10.53 -28.92 15.38
N THR A 309 10.17 -29.64 14.31
CA THR A 309 10.33 -31.11 14.22
C THR A 309 11.21 -31.55 13.04
N GLU A 310 11.36 -30.74 11.99
CA GLU A 310 12.04 -31.11 10.75
C GLU A 310 13.29 -30.26 10.50
N LYS A 311 14.41 -30.90 10.14
CA LYS A 311 15.63 -30.18 9.72
C LYS A 311 15.45 -29.46 8.38
N ILE A 312 14.74 -30.10 7.46
CA ILE A 312 14.45 -29.59 6.13
C ILE A 312 12.93 -29.64 5.99
N SER A 313 12.30 -28.49 6.18
CA SER A 313 10.87 -28.35 6.02
C SER A 313 10.44 -28.57 4.57
N CYS A 314 9.25 -29.15 4.38
CA CYS A 314 8.60 -29.24 3.07
C CYS A 314 8.00 -27.90 2.59
N TYR A 315 7.87 -26.92 3.48
CA TYR A 315 7.32 -25.60 3.19
C TYR A 315 8.41 -24.61 2.78
N ASP A 316 8.03 -23.58 2.01
CA ASP A 316 8.97 -22.54 1.64
C ASP A 316 9.29 -21.63 2.83
N ARG A 317 10.47 -20.99 2.82
CA ARG A 317 10.90 -20.09 3.90
C ARG A 317 9.91 -18.96 4.19
N PHE A 318 9.16 -18.55 3.19
CA PHE A 318 8.21 -17.45 3.31
C PHE A 318 6.96 -17.89 4.08
N GLU A 319 6.43 -19.09 3.80
CA GLU A 319 5.35 -19.70 4.58
C GLU A 319 5.76 -19.87 6.05
N LEU A 320 6.95 -20.43 6.29
CA LEU A 320 7.51 -20.61 7.64
C LEU A 320 7.69 -19.27 8.37
N GLY A 321 8.22 -18.26 7.67
CA GLY A 321 8.40 -16.91 8.21
C GLY A 321 7.08 -16.21 8.52
N HIS A 322 6.04 -16.43 7.72
CA HIS A 322 4.70 -15.89 7.97
C HIS A 322 4.10 -16.45 9.27
N ALA A 323 4.14 -17.77 9.45
CA ALA A 323 3.65 -18.40 10.68
C ALA A 323 4.40 -17.91 11.91
N HIS A 324 5.73 -17.80 11.82
CA HIS A 324 6.58 -17.25 12.87
C HIS A 324 6.21 -15.80 13.24
N MET A 325 5.94 -14.95 12.25
CA MET A 325 5.47 -13.58 12.47
C MET A 325 4.11 -13.54 13.18
N VAL A 326 3.12 -14.29 12.68
CA VAL A 326 1.77 -14.34 13.26
C VAL A 326 1.84 -14.75 14.73
N LEU A 327 2.56 -15.84 15.02
CA LEU A 327 2.65 -16.38 16.38
C LEU A 327 3.41 -15.44 17.33
N ASN A 328 4.51 -14.83 16.88
CA ASN A 328 5.22 -13.83 17.69
C ASN A 328 4.36 -12.62 18.03
N ARG A 329 3.56 -12.16 17.07
CA ARG A 329 2.64 -11.04 17.30
C ARG A 329 1.57 -11.42 18.32
N LEU A 330 0.99 -12.60 18.19
CA LEU A 330 -0.03 -13.09 19.15
C LEU A 330 0.55 -13.20 20.57
N VAL A 331 1.77 -13.74 20.72
CA VAL A 331 2.46 -13.82 22.02
C VAL A 331 2.77 -12.43 22.61
N LYS A 332 3.09 -11.43 21.77
CA LYS A 332 3.27 -10.04 22.20
C LYS A 332 2.00 -9.40 22.72
N GLU A 333 0.89 -9.68 22.05
CA GLU A 333 -0.43 -9.15 22.40
C GLU A 333 -0.96 -9.80 23.69
N ASP A 334 -0.76 -11.11 23.84
CA ASP A 334 -1.15 -11.87 25.02
C ASP A 334 -0.11 -12.96 25.36
N ARG A 335 0.62 -12.73 26.45
CA ARG A 335 1.62 -13.68 26.96
C ARG A 335 1.01 -15.01 27.42
N GLN A 336 -0.29 -15.08 27.70
CA GLN A 336 -0.94 -16.34 28.05
C GLN A 336 -0.92 -17.34 26.90
N ILE A 337 -0.95 -16.87 25.65
CA ILE A 337 -0.86 -17.73 24.46
C ILE A 337 0.44 -18.55 24.48
N LEU A 338 1.57 -17.94 24.84
CA LEU A 338 2.83 -18.67 24.96
C LEU A 338 2.77 -19.72 26.08
N ASN A 339 2.20 -19.37 27.23
CA ASN A 339 2.04 -20.32 28.33
C ASN A 339 1.16 -21.51 27.92
N TYR A 340 0.10 -21.26 27.16
CA TYR A 340 -0.75 -22.32 26.62
C TYR A 340 -0.03 -23.19 25.59
N ILE A 341 0.73 -22.59 24.66
CA ILE A 341 1.59 -23.35 23.73
C ILE A 341 2.56 -24.25 24.51
N ILE A 342 3.26 -23.68 25.51
CA ILE A 342 4.18 -24.42 26.37
C ILE A 342 3.47 -25.58 27.06
N ALA A 343 2.33 -25.30 27.69
CA ALA A 343 1.58 -26.27 28.48
C ALA A 343 1.01 -27.41 27.62
N VAL A 344 0.47 -27.12 26.43
CA VAL A 344 -0.01 -28.15 25.50
C VAL A 344 1.13 -29.07 25.03
N PHE A 345 2.30 -28.51 24.69
CA PHE A 345 3.46 -29.32 24.32
C PHE A 345 4.00 -30.16 25.48
N LEU A 346 4.00 -29.61 26.70
CA LEU A 346 4.37 -30.38 27.89
C LEU A 346 3.38 -31.48 28.20
N TYR A 347 2.08 -31.24 28.05
CA TYR A 347 1.04 -32.24 28.28
C TYR A 347 1.29 -33.46 27.41
N PHE A 348 1.57 -33.26 26.12
CA PHE A 348 1.89 -34.36 25.21
C PHE A 348 3.26 -35.00 25.46
N LYS A 349 4.26 -34.19 25.83
CA LYS A 349 5.58 -34.71 26.25
C LYS A 349 5.54 -35.52 27.54
N ASN A 350 4.64 -35.17 28.46
CA ASN A 350 4.52 -35.71 29.81
C ASN A 350 3.23 -36.53 29.98
N GLY A 351 2.71 -37.09 28.89
CA GLY A 351 1.63 -38.09 28.90
C GLY A 351 1.93 -39.34 29.75
N ASP A 352 3.13 -39.44 30.33
CA ASP A 352 3.36 -40.08 31.63
C ASP A 352 3.95 -39.08 32.64
N LEU A 353 3.18 -38.80 33.69
CA LEU A 353 3.40 -37.84 34.80
C LEU A 353 4.67 -38.06 35.67
N LEU A 354 5.69 -38.80 35.22
CA LEU A 354 6.78 -39.30 36.09
C LEU A 354 8.21 -39.20 35.54
N SER A 355 8.44 -38.75 34.30
CA SER A 355 9.68 -39.10 33.60
C SER A 355 10.96 -38.35 34.04
N LYS A 356 10.88 -37.15 34.64
CA LYS A 356 12.05 -36.30 34.98
C LYS A 356 13.03 -36.07 33.81
N VAL A 357 12.60 -36.30 32.56
CA VAL A 357 13.47 -36.17 31.38
C VAL A 357 13.60 -34.69 30.99
N PRO A 358 14.83 -34.16 30.85
CA PRO A 358 15.06 -32.79 30.39
C PRO A 358 14.35 -32.55 29.05
N THR A 359 13.57 -31.47 28.97
CA THR A 359 12.89 -31.08 27.72
C THR A 359 13.74 -30.07 26.93
N ASN A 360 13.85 -30.26 25.61
CA ASN A 360 14.45 -29.27 24.71
C ASN A 360 13.48 -28.12 24.35
N LEU A 361 12.21 -28.25 24.75
CA LEU A 361 11.15 -27.26 24.53
C LEU A 361 11.52 -25.83 24.94
N PRO A 362 12.16 -25.55 26.11
CA PRO A 362 12.52 -24.19 26.49
C PRO A 362 13.50 -23.58 25.48
N LYS A 363 14.44 -24.37 24.97
CA LYS A 363 15.42 -23.93 23.99
C LYS A 363 14.76 -23.64 22.64
N ILE A 364 13.94 -24.57 22.14
CA ILE A 364 13.21 -24.43 20.87
C ILE A 364 12.30 -23.20 20.93
N LEU A 365 11.48 -23.05 21.97
CA LEU A 365 10.59 -21.90 22.09
C LEU A 365 11.35 -20.60 22.30
N SER A 366 12.47 -20.59 23.04
CA SER A 366 13.28 -19.37 23.19
C SER A 366 13.88 -18.90 21.87
N MET A 367 14.31 -19.83 21.01
CA MET A 367 14.80 -19.51 19.68
C MET A 367 13.65 -19.07 18.77
N TYR A 368 12.51 -19.76 18.81
CA TYR A 368 11.38 -19.47 17.94
C TYR A 368 10.73 -18.13 18.28
N PHE A 369 10.53 -17.78 19.55
CA PHE A 369 9.83 -16.55 19.90
C PHE A 369 10.74 -15.33 20.10
N GLY A 370 12.05 -15.53 20.25
CA GLY A 370 13.09 -14.49 20.08
C GLY A 370 12.97 -13.20 20.91
N GLU A 371 12.09 -13.13 21.92
CA GLU A 371 11.91 -11.90 22.70
C GLU A 371 13.00 -11.73 23.77
N ASN A 372 13.45 -10.48 23.98
CA ASN A 372 14.48 -10.13 24.96
C ASN A 372 14.18 -10.60 26.40
N SER A 373 12.91 -10.84 26.74
CA SER A 373 12.46 -11.36 28.04
C SER A 373 12.24 -12.89 28.08
N LEU A 374 12.37 -13.60 26.96
CA LEU A 374 12.08 -15.03 26.81
C LEU A 374 13.35 -15.85 26.62
N LYS A 375 14.37 -15.57 27.44
CA LYS A 375 15.58 -16.40 27.47
C LYS A 375 15.21 -17.83 27.88
N GLU A 376 15.98 -18.82 27.41
CA GLU A 376 15.81 -20.23 27.77
C GLU A 376 15.62 -20.42 29.29
N GLY A 377 16.39 -19.71 30.10
CA GLY A 377 16.27 -19.70 31.56
C GLY A 377 14.92 -19.21 32.07
N THR A 378 14.32 -18.18 31.48
CA THR A 378 13.00 -17.66 31.86
C THR A 378 11.90 -18.65 31.53
N ILE A 379 11.96 -19.30 30.37
CA ILE A 379 11.01 -20.36 30.01
C ILE A 379 11.21 -21.56 30.94
N LYS A 380 12.45 -21.93 31.24
CA LYS A 380 12.78 -22.98 32.21
C LYS A 380 12.23 -22.65 33.60
N ASP A 381 12.38 -21.42 34.07
CA ASP A 381 11.84 -20.99 35.35
C ASP A 381 10.31 -21.02 35.38
N LEU A 382 9.64 -20.67 34.28
CA LEU A 382 8.18 -20.84 34.14
C LEU A 382 7.78 -22.32 34.26
N LEU A 383 8.58 -23.21 33.70
CA LEU A 383 8.38 -24.65 33.72
C LEU A 383 8.71 -25.32 35.07
N THR A 384 9.67 -24.76 35.82
CA THR A 384 10.18 -25.36 37.07
C THR A 384 9.71 -24.65 38.33
N ARG A 385 9.08 -23.47 38.22
CA ARG A 385 8.34 -22.85 39.33
C ARG A 385 7.42 -23.93 39.88
N GLU A 386 7.65 -24.32 41.13
CA GLU A 386 6.97 -25.45 41.74
C GLU A 386 5.50 -25.45 41.36
N ILE A 387 5.09 -26.54 40.69
CA ILE A 387 3.71 -26.91 40.31
C ILE A 387 2.75 -26.85 41.54
N ILE A 388 3.26 -26.55 42.74
CA ILE A 388 2.55 -26.56 44.00
C ILE A 388 2.03 -25.15 44.39
N SER A 389 2.53 -24.04 43.83
CA SER A 389 2.10 -22.68 44.29
C SER A 389 1.70 -21.68 43.19
N ASN A 390 1.89 -21.98 41.91
CA ASN A 390 1.49 -21.05 40.85
C ASN A 390 0.03 -21.29 40.45
N ILE A 391 -0.90 -20.74 41.25
CA ILE A 391 -2.36 -20.92 41.09
C ILE A 391 -2.83 -20.66 39.66
N SER A 392 -2.23 -19.71 38.93
CA SER A 392 -2.61 -19.45 37.52
C SER A 392 -2.16 -20.58 36.59
N PHE A 393 -0.90 -21.03 36.66
CA PHE A 393 -0.40 -22.09 35.79
C PHE A 393 -1.09 -23.44 36.05
N ASN A 394 -1.42 -23.73 37.31
CA ASN A 394 -2.20 -24.92 37.65
C ASN A 394 -3.63 -24.83 37.10
N LYS A 395 -4.28 -23.66 37.21
CA LYS A 395 -5.60 -23.44 36.59
C LYS A 395 -5.54 -23.48 35.07
N ASP A 396 -4.48 -22.94 34.46
CA ASP A 396 -4.26 -22.97 33.01
C ASP A 396 -4.03 -24.40 32.52
N ASN A 397 -3.26 -25.22 33.26
CA ASN A 397 -3.10 -26.64 32.97
C ASN A 397 -4.38 -27.45 33.22
N GLU A 398 -5.13 -27.16 34.29
CA GLU A 398 -6.42 -27.79 34.56
C GLU A 398 -7.43 -27.45 33.45
N TYR A 399 -7.46 -26.18 33.03
CA TYR A 399 -8.25 -25.73 31.88
C TYR A 399 -7.82 -26.41 30.58
N ILE A 400 -6.51 -26.52 30.30
CA ILE A 400 -6.02 -27.25 29.13
C ILE A 400 -6.37 -28.73 29.21
N ASN A 401 -6.25 -29.36 30.38
CA ASN A 401 -6.62 -30.76 30.57
C ASN A 401 -8.11 -30.96 30.34
N ASP A 402 -8.96 -30.13 30.93
CA ASP A 402 -10.41 -30.18 30.75
C ASP A 402 -10.81 -29.92 29.30
N TRP A 403 -10.16 -28.95 28.66
CA TRP A 403 -10.33 -28.65 27.26
C TRP A 403 -9.89 -29.82 26.37
N ALA A 404 -8.70 -30.38 26.61
CA ALA A 404 -8.18 -31.54 25.88
C ALA A 404 -9.06 -32.78 26.08
N ILE A 405 -9.56 -33.04 27.29
CA ILE A 405 -10.54 -34.11 27.56
C ILE A 405 -11.83 -33.85 26.79
N GLY A 406 -12.30 -32.61 26.74
CA GLY A 406 -13.45 -32.21 25.93
C GLY A 406 -13.24 -32.50 24.44
N ILE A 407 -12.06 -32.21 23.91
CA ILE A 407 -11.66 -32.45 22.52
C ILE A 407 -11.46 -33.96 22.25
N GLN A 408 -10.85 -34.72 23.16
CA GLN A 408 -10.73 -36.18 23.11
C GLN A 408 -12.09 -36.84 22.95
N ASN A 409 -13.07 -36.45 23.77
CA ASN A 409 -14.42 -36.98 23.68
C ASN A 409 -15.10 -36.68 22.33
N GLN A 410 -14.70 -35.61 21.62
CA GLN A 410 -15.18 -35.31 20.27
C GLN A 410 -14.45 -36.15 19.22
N TYR A 411 -13.13 -36.29 19.36
CA TYR A 411 -12.29 -37.14 18.52
C TYR A 411 -12.80 -38.59 18.56
N ASP A 412 -12.90 -39.18 19.76
CA ASP A 412 -13.35 -40.56 19.94
C ASP A 412 -14.76 -40.79 19.36
N LYS A 413 -15.67 -39.81 19.48
CA LYS A 413 -16.99 -39.87 18.84
C LYS A 413 -16.94 -39.83 17.32
N MET A 414 -16.08 -39.00 16.72
CA MET A 414 -15.88 -38.97 15.27
C MET A 414 -15.34 -40.29 14.73
N PHE A 415 -14.49 -41.00 15.49
CA PHE A 415 -13.98 -42.32 15.09
C PHE A 415 -14.99 -43.46 15.30
N VAL A 416 -15.87 -43.35 16.31
CA VAL A 416 -16.97 -44.30 16.52
C VAL A 416 -18.07 -44.14 15.45
N ASP A 417 -18.40 -42.91 15.04
CA ASP A 417 -19.42 -42.64 14.01
C ASP A 417 -18.92 -42.84 12.57
N SER A 418 -17.60 -42.92 12.34
CA SER A 418 -17.02 -43.20 11.01
C SER A 418 -16.83 -44.69 10.70
N GLY A 419 -17.19 -45.58 11.62
CA GLY A 419 -17.39 -47.01 11.35
C GLY A 419 -16.22 -47.72 10.68
N MET A 420 -15.16 -48.02 11.44
CA MET A 420 -14.35 -49.21 11.17
C MET A 420 -14.68 -50.29 12.20
N TYR A 421 -15.51 -51.24 11.75
CA TYR A 421 -15.45 -52.64 12.17
C TYR A 421 -14.62 -53.43 11.16
#